data_AF-A0AAD5PAR2-F1
#
_entry.id   AF-A0AAD5PAR2-F1
#
_cell.length_a   1.000
_cell.length_b   1.000
_cell.length_c   1.000
_cell.angle_alpha   90.00
_cell.angle_beta   90.00
_cell.angle_gamma   90.00
#
_symmetry.space_group_name_H-M   'P 1'
#
loop_
_entity.id
_entity.type
_entity.pdbx_description
1 polymer ?
#
loop_
_entity_poly.entity_id
_entity_poly.type
_entity_poly.pdbx_seq_one_letter_code
_entity_poly.pdbx_strand_id
1 'polypeptide(L)'
;MPLNPEELFPDPFAADPNDTKDPLKEMMKRLSTQKRPTLPPTLNTSDQTKHDSRLQTKEQQKLLRQKQKQQQLQQLQQQEQQNQLQQQQKQEQEQKPREKTKEELEQEARQRLKDIETHKSEIYYSSYYYDDSFAYKHVKLPKTISRWLPHFGLLSHEEWKSLGVEQEPQWKHYMIHAPEPHILLFRREFKGIEEQLKNEEKQERMRRRKREQGGNEDKNRNMVVANNATRAAKRQKP
;
A
#
# COMPACT_ATOMS: atom_id res chain seq x y z
N MET A 1 35.43 20.31 12.12
CA MET A 1 34.18 19.55 12.30
C MET A 1 33.22 19.99 11.20
N PRO A 2 32.53 19.11 10.45
CA PRO A 2 32.46 17.65 10.57
C PRO A 2 33.06 16.91 9.35
N LEU A 3 33.25 15.61 9.57
CA LEU A 3 33.77 14.58 8.66
C LEU A 3 32.66 14.09 7.73
N ASN A 4 32.99 13.86 6.45
CA ASN A 4 32.12 13.25 5.46
C ASN A 4 32.28 11.72 5.50
N PRO A 5 31.21 10.90 5.61
CA PRO A 5 31.32 9.46 5.70
C PRO A 5 30.99 8.81 4.36
N GLU A 6 31.96 8.64 3.46
CA GLU A 6 31.76 7.77 2.28
C GLU A 6 33.05 7.29 1.62
N GLU A 7 34.07 6.95 2.41
CA GLU A 7 35.14 6.07 1.93
C GLU A 7 34.92 4.66 2.45
N LEU A 8 34.21 3.85 1.67
CA LEU A 8 34.43 2.41 1.65
C LEU A 8 34.00 1.86 0.27
N PHE A 9 34.96 1.18 -0.38
CA PHE A 9 34.90 0.38 -1.61
C PHE A 9 35.23 1.09 -2.94
N PRO A 10 36.47 0.95 -3.46
CA PRO A 10 36.77 1.23 -4.86
C PRO A 10 36.18 0.16 -5.78
N ASP A 11 35.55 0.63 -6.85
CA ASP A 11 34.87 -0.15 -7.89
C ASP A 11 35.90 -0.92 -8.76
N PRO A 12 35.81 -2.26 -8.92
CA PRO A 12 36.81 -3.04 -9.65
C PRO A 12 36.72 -2.94 -11.18
N PHE A 13 35.92 -2.02 -11.73
CA PHE A 13 35.65 -1.87 -13.17
C PHE A 13 35.90 -0.47 -13.74
N ALA A 14 36.69 0.36 -13.08
CA ALA A 14 37.20 1.59 -13.70
C ALA A 14 38.24 1.25 -14.79
N ALA A 15 37.78 1.04 -16.02
CA ALA A 15 38.62 0.83 -17.18
C ALA A 15 39.32 2.14 -17.60
N ASP A 16 40.65 2.06 -17.72
CA ASP A 16 41.54 3.10 -18.24
C ASP A 16 41.21 3.42 -19.72
N PRO A 17 40.98 4.68 -20.11
CA PRO A 17 40.57 5.04 -21.48
C PRO A 17 41.69 4.95 -22.53
N ASN A 18 42.87 4.37 -22.23
CA ASN A 18 43.99 4.35 -23.18
C ASN A 18 44.59 2.98 -23.54
N ASP A 19 43.90 1.87 -23.28
CA ASP A 19 44.36 0.54 -23.73
C ASP A 19 43.36 -0.15 -24.65
N THR A 20 43.33 0.26 -25.92
CA THR A 20 42.70 -0.51 -27.01
C THR A 20 43.73 -0.82 -28.08
N LYS A 21 44.69 -1.69 -27.74
CA LYS A 21 45.51 -2.35 -28.75
C LYS A 21 44.67 -3.44 -29.41
N ASP A 22 44.03 -3.06 -30.51
CA ASP A 22 43.28 -3.95 -31.39
C ASP A 22 44.20 -5.10 -31.90
N PRO A 23 44.00 -6.35 -31.44
CA PRO A 23 44.87 -7.47 -31.79
C PRO A 23 44.82 -7.81 -33.28
N LEU A 24 43.79 -7.39 -34.02
CA LEU A 24 43.67 -7.60 -35.46
C LEU A 24 44.56 -6.64 -36.26
N LYS A 25 44.85 -5.44 -35.74
CA LYS A 25 45.76 -4.47 -36.39
C LYS A 25 47.23 -4.87 -36.26
N GLU A 26 47.61 -5.45 -35.13
CA GLU A 26 48.97 -5.94 -34.86
C GLU A 26 49.31 -7.18 -35.71
N MET A 27 48.32 -8.05 -35.94
CA MET A 27 48.47 -9.23 -36.79
C MET A 27 48.64 -8.88 -38.28
N MET A 28 47.97 -7.82 -38.75
CA MET A 28 48.07 -7.35 -40.14
C MET A 28 49.41 -6.67 -40.45
N LYS A 29 50.11 -6.12 -39.44
CA LYS A 29 51.42 -5.47 -39.61
C LYS A 29 52.60 -6.46 -39.66
N ARG A 30 52.43 -7.66 -39.12
CA ARG A 30 53.45 -8.73 -39.12
C ARG A 30 53.51 -9.54 -40.42
N LEU A 31 52.50 -9.41 -41.28
CA LEU A 31 52.44 -10.10 -42.57
C LEU A 31 53.06 -9.30 -43.73
N SER A 32 53.46 -8.03 -43.53
CA SER A 32 54.00 -7.17 -44.58
C SER A 32 55.53 -7.04 -44.61
N THR A 33 56.25 -7.80 -43.78
CA THR A 33 57.73 -7.79 -43.74
C THR A 33 58.31 -9.20 -43.82
N GLN A 34 58.17 -9.84 -44.98
CA GLN A 34 59.06 -10.93 -45.35
C GLN A 34 59.90 -10.56 -46.58
N LYS A 35 61.21 -10.58 -46.34
CA LYS A 35 62.33 -10.41 -47.26
C LYS A 35 62.13 -11.22 -48.55
N ARG A 36 62.44 -10.58 -49.67
CA ARG A 36 62.61 -11.16 -51.00
C ARG A 36 63.80 -12.16 -51.00
N PRO A 37 63.63 -13.43 -51.39
CA PRO A 37 64.73 -14.30 -51.76
C PRO A 37 64.97 -14.24 -53.28
N THR A 38 66.25 -14.23 -53.65
CA THR A 38 66.79 -14.24 -55.00
C THR A 38 66.60 -15.58 -55.71
N LEU A 39 66.35 -15.58 -57.03
CA LEU A 39 66.27 -16.77 -57.89
C LEU A 39 67.66 -17.28 -58.33
N PRO A 40 67.85 -18.61 -58.46
CA PRO A 40 68.55 -19.21 -59.61
C PRO A 40 67.75 -20.38 -60.24
N PRO A 41 68.20 -20.99 -61.38
CA PRO A 41 67.32 -21.31 -62.50
C PRO A 41 66.69 -22.71 -62.53
N THR A 42 65.51 -22.72 -63.17
CA THR A 42 64.77 -23.78 -63.90
C THR A 42 65.16 -25.25 -63.74
N LEU A 43 64.24 -26.05 -63.19
CA LEU A 43 63.93 -27.41 -63.68
C LEU A 43 62.41 -27.67 -63.57
N ASN A 44 61.79 -27.84 -64.75
CA ASN A 44 60.58 -28.61 -65.07
C ASN A 44 59.69 -29.15 -63.92
N THR A 45 58.46 -28.63 -63.79
CA THR A 45 57.24 -29.44 -63.51
C THR A 45 55.96 -28.64 -63.83
N SER A 46 55.49 -28.71 -65.07
CA SER A 46 54.35 -27.93 -65.60
C SER A 46 52.96 -28.49 -65.26
N ASP A 47 52.87 -29.65 -64.59
CA ASP A 47 51.58 -30.34 -64.33
C ASP A 47 51.13 -30.45 -62.87
N GLN A 48 51.99 -30.23 -61.87
CA GLN A 48 51.58 -30.24 -60.46
C GLN A 48 50.99 -28.89 -59.99
N THR A 49 51.48 -27.77 -60.53
CA THR A 49 51.07 -26.41 -60.14
C THR A 49 49.63 -26.06 -60.52
N LYS A 50 49.11 -26.64 -61.62
CA LYS A 50 47.71 -26.47 -62.04
C LYS A 50 46.75 -27.24 -61.14
N HIS A 51 47.14 -28.43 -60.68
CA HIS A 51 46.33 -29.25 -59.78
C HIS A 51 46.25 -28.61 -58.38
N ASP A 52 47.37 -28.15 -57.84
CA ASP A 52 47.41 -27.45 -56.55
C ASP A 52 46.68 -26.10 -56.58
N SER A 53 46.81 -25.32 -57.65
CA SER A 53 46.05 -24.08 -57.81
C SER A 53 44.54 -24.33 -57.90
N ARG A 54 44.12 -25.42 -58.59
CA ARG A 54 42.70 -25.82 -58.69
C ARG A 54 42.16 -26.37 -57.37
N LEU A 55 42.97 -27.07 -56.58
CA LEU A 55 42.62 -27.49 -55.22
C LEU A 55 42.50 -26.30 -54.27
N GLN A 56 43.45 -25.35 -54.30
CA GLN A 56 43.39 -24.10 -53.52
C GLN A 56 42.15 -23.28 -53.89
N THR A 57 41.79 -23.23 -55.17
CA THR A 57 40.57 -22.54 -55.63
C THR A 57 39.31 -23.22 -55.07
N LYS A 58 39.25 -24.56 -55.07
CA LYS A 58 38.14 -25.32 -54.48
C LYS A 58 38.06 -25.12 -52.95
N GLU A 59 39.18 -25.06 -52.25
CA GLU A 59 39.23 -24.78 -50.81
C GLU A 59 38.77 -23.35 -50.49
N GLN A 60 39.20 -22.35 -51.26
CA GLN A 60 38.72 -20.97 -51.12
C GLN A 60 37.21 -20.87 -51.37
N GLN A 61 36.69 -21.59 -52.36
CA GLN A 61 35.26 -21.64 -52.64
C GLN A 61 34.46 -22.34 -51.52
N LYS A 62 35.03 -23.40 -50.94
CA LYS A 62 34.47 -24.11 -49.78
C LYS A 62 34.46 -23.21 -48.54
N LEU A 63 35.54 -22.47 -48.30
CA LEU A 63 35.65 -21.51 -47.20
C LEU A 63 34.66 -20.36 -47.37
N LEU A 64 34.48 -19.85 -48.60
CA LEU A 64 33.49 -18.82 -48.90
C LEU A 64 32.07 -19.31 -48.63
N ARG A 65 31.73 -20.52 -49.06
CA ARG A 65 30.43 -21.16 -48.75
C ARG A 65 30.25 -21.38 -47.25
N GLN A 66 31.29 -21.79 -46.54
CA GLN A 66 31.26 -21.96 -45.09
C GLN A 66 31.02 -20.63 -44.38
N LYS A 67 31.70 -19.56 -44.81
CA LYS A 67 31.52 -18.20 -44.29
C LYS A 67 30.11 -17.68 -44.56
N GLN A 68 29.56 -17.89 -45.75
CA GLN A 68 28.17 -17.56 -46.08
C GLN A 68 27.18 -18.33 -45.19
N LYS A 69 27.41 -19.63 -44.98
CA LYS A 69 26.57 -20.46 -44.10
C LYS A 69 26.62 -19.98 -42.65
N GLN A 70 27.81 -19.60 -42.15
CA GLN A 70 27.98 -19.02 -40.82
C GLN A 70 27.23 -17.68 -40.68
N GLN A 71 27.33 -16.81 -41.68
CA GLN A 71 26.63 -15.54 -41.71
C GLN A 71 25.11 -15.72 -41.70
N GLN A 72 24.59 -16.70 -42.45
CA GLN A 72 23.17 -17.03 -42.46
C GLN A 72 22.68 -17.58 -41.12
N LEU A 73 23.48 -18.43 -40.46
CA LEU A 73 23.16 -18.94 -39.12
C LEU A 73 23.13 -17.82 -38.08
N GLN A 74 24.07 -16.87 -38.17
CA GLN A 74 24.13 -15.71 -37.29
C GLN A 74 22.90 -14.80 -37.46
N GLN A 75 22.44 -14.59 -38.69
CA GLN A 75 21.20 -13.86 -38.95
C GLN A 75 19.97 -14.59 -38.38
N LEU A 76 19.90 -15.91 -38.53
CA LEU A 76 18.80 -16.71 -37.99
C LEU A 76 18.74 -16.62 -36.46
N GLN A 77 19.88 -16.70 -35.77
CA GLN A 77 19.96 -16.52 -34.32
C GLN A 77 19.50 -15.13 -33.87
N GLN A 78 19.90 -14.07 -34.59
CA GLN A 78 19.42 -12.71 -34.28
C GLN A 78 17.91 -12.58 -34.44
N GLN A 79 17.35 -13.17 -35.50
CA GLN A 79 15.91 -13.16 -35.73
C GLN A 79 15.15 -13.94 -34.63
N GLU A 80 15.68 -15.08 -34.20
CA GLU A 80 15.08 -15.89 -33.15
C GLU A 80 15.10 -15.18 -31.79
N GLN A 81 16.20 -14.48 -31.46
CA GLN A 81 16.27 -13.61 -30.29
C GLN A 81 15.25 -12.46 -30.35
N GLN A 82 15.09 -11.81 -31.51
CA GLN A 82 14.08 -10.76 -31.69
C GLN A 82 12.65 -11.29 -31.49
N ASN A 83 12.36 -12.47 -32.05
CA ASN A 83 11.06 -13.11 -31.89
C ASN A 83 10.78 -13.48 -30.42
N GLN A 84 11.78 -14.02 -29.69
CA GLN A 84 11.64 -14.30 -28.27
C GLN A 84 11.38 -13.03 -27.44
N LEU A 85 12.10 -11.94 -27.73
CA LEU A 85 11.90 -10.67 -27.03
C LEU A 85 10.49 -10.10 -27.29
N GLN A 86 10.02 -10.14 -28.54
CA GLN A 86 8.64 -9.76 -28.85
C GLN A 86 7.62 -10.63 -28.13
N GLN A 87 7.87 -11.93 -28.04
CA GLN A 87 6.97 -12.86 -27.36
C GLN A 87 6.93 -12.60 -25.84
N GLN A 88 8.09 -12.32 -25.21
CA GLN A 88 8.17 -11.90 -23.82
C GLN A 88 7.41 -10.59 -23.57
N GLN A 89 7.63 -9.56 -24.39
CA GLN A 89 6.93 -8.27 -24.27
C GLN A 89 5.41 -8.43 -24.41
N LYS A 90 4.95 -9.30 -25.33
CA LYS A 90 3.53 -9.59 -25.51
C LYS A 90 2.93 -10.30 -24.28
N GLN A 91 3.65 -11.25 -23.70
CA GLN A 91 3.23 -11.93 -22.47
C GLN A 91 3.18 -10.96 -21.28
N GLU A 92 4.15 -10.05 -21.15
CA GLU A 92 4.13 -9.01 -20.10
C GLU A 92 2.94 -8.05 -20.25
N GLN A 93 2.57 -7.67 -21.48
CA GLN A 93 1.41 -6.83 -21.74
C GLN A 93 0.08 -7.53 -21.44
N GLU A 94 -0.05 -8.84 -21.73
CA GLU A 94 -1.25 -9.62 -21.42
C GLU A 94 -1.39 -9.92 -19.92
N GLN A 95 -0.29 -9.97 -19.16
CA GLN A 95 -0.31 -10.19 -17.71
C GLN A 95 -0.52 -8.91 -16.88
N LYS A 96 -0.51 -7.73 -17.50
CA LYS A 96 -0.77 -6.48 -16.78
C LYS A 96 -2.25 -6.45 -16.36
N PRO A 97 -2.59 -6.20 -15.07
CA PRO A 97 -3.98 -6.09 -14.64
C PRO A 97 -4.68 -5.04 -15.51
N ARG A 98 -5.80 -5.41 -16.14
CA ARG A 98 -6.59 -4.49 -16.96
C ARG A 98 -6.95 -3.28 -16.10
N GLU A 99 -6.35 -2.13 -16.39
CA GLU A 99 -6.76 -0.87 -15.80
C GLU A 99 -8.20 -0.61 -16.22
N LYS A 100 -9.10 -0.45 -15.25
CA LYS A 100 -10.51 -0.14 -15.51
C LYS A 100 -10.57 1.15 -16.32
N THR A 101 -11.39 1.16 -17.35
CA THR A 101 -11.60 2.38 -18.13
C THR A 101 -12.26 3.45 -17.26
N LYS A 102 -12.09 4.73 -17.62
CA LYS A 102 -12.71 5.84 -16.89
C LYS A 102 -14.24 5.68 -16.78
N GLU A 103 -14.87 5.16 -17.82
CA GLU A 103 -16.32 4.92 -17.86
C GLU A 103 -16.74 3.77 -16.93
N GLU A 104 -15.98 2.67 -16.89
CA GLU A 104 -16.23 1.56 -15.95
C GLU A 104 -16.13 2.03 -14.48
N LEU A 105 -15.15 2.88 -14.16
CA LEU A 105 -14.99 3.44 -12.82
C LEU A 105 -16.18 4.34 -12.43
N GLU A 106 -16.68 5.14 -13.37
CA GLU A 106 -17.85 5.99 -13.14
C GLU A 106 -19.12 5.15 -12.95
N GLN A 107 -19.31 4.10 -13.75
CA GLN A 107 -20.42 3.16 -13.58
C GLN A 107 -20.36 2.46 -12.22
N GLU A 108 -19.17 2.05 -11.77
CA GLU A 108 -18.95 1.45 -10.45
C GLU A 108 -19.30 2.42 -9.32
N ALA A 109 -18.90 3.69 -9.43
CA ALA A 109 -19.25 4.73 -8.47
C ALA A 109 -20.77 4.99 -8.42
N ARG A 110 -21.43 5.04 -9.58
CA ARG A 110 -22.90 5.17 -9.67
C ARG A 110 -23.60 3.99 -9.01
N GLN A 111 -23.12 2.77 -9.26
CA GLN A 111 -23.69 1.57 -8.64
C GLN A 111 -23.49 1.58 -7.12
N ARG A 112 -22.30 1.96 -6.64
CA ARG A 112 -22.02 2.10 -5.20
C ARG A 112 -23.02 3.03 -4.52
N LEU A 113 -23.26 4.22 -5.08
CA LEU A 113 -24.22 5.17 -4.51
C LEU A 113 -25.64 4.63 -4.49
N LYS A 114 -26.05 3.94 -5.57
CA LYS A 114 -27.38 3.32 -5.65
C LYS A 114 -27.57 2.21 -4.61
N ASP A 115 -26.58 1.35 -4.44
CA ASP A 115 -26.60 0.27 -3.44
C ASP A 115 -26.72 0.84 -2.02
N ILE A 116 -25.96 1.89 -1.73
CA ILE A 116 -25.98 2.57 -0.43
C ILE A 116 -27.35 3.18 -0.17
N GLU A 117 -27.89 3.95 -1.11
CA GLU A 117 -29.19 4.62 -0.93
C GLU A 117 -30.33 3.62 -0.75
N THR A 118 -30.34 2.55 -1.55
CA THR A 118 -31.41 1.55 -1.53
C THR A 118 -31.42 0.74 -0.23
N HIS A 119 -30.23 0.37 0.27
CA HIS A 119 -30.08 -0.51 1.44
C HIS A 119 -29.71 0.22 2.73
N LYS A 120 -29.73 1.56 2.73
CA LYS A 120 -29.38 2.38 3.91
C LYS A 120 -30.23 2.04 5.13
N SER A 121 -31.53 1.81 4.91
CA SER A 121 -32.49 1.47 5.97
C SER A 121 -32.30 0.07 6.56
N GLU A 122 -31.58 -0.81 5.85
CA GLU A 122 -31.28 -2.17 6.29
C GLU A 122 -30.03 -2.25 7.18
N ILE A 123 -29.31 -1.14 7.35
CA ILE A 123 -28.13 -1.10 8.22
C ILE A 123 -28.55 -1.29 9.67
N TYR A 124 -27.99 -2.32 10.31
CA TYR A 124 -28.30 -2.64 11.70
C TYR A 124 -27.29 -2.01 12.65
N TYR A 125 -27.79 -1.37 13.70
CA TYR A 125 -27.00 -0.77 14.78
C TYR A 125 -27.23 -1.53 16.08
N SER A 126 -26.16 -2.02 16.70
CA SER A 126 -26.26 -2.69 18.00
C SER A 126 -26.52 -1.70 19.13
N SER A 127 -27.00 -2.22 20.26
CA SER A 127 -26.95 -1.50 21.54
C SER A 127 -25.51 -1.19 21.95
N TYR A 128 -25.36 -0.17 22.81
CA TYR A 128 -24.08 0.17 23.41
C TYR A 128 -23.69 -0.82 24.50
N TYR A 129 -22.41 -1.15 24.56
CA TYR A 129 -21.79 -1.85 25.69
C TYR A 129 -20.58 -1.06 26.15
N TYR A 130 -20.23 -1.19 27.42
CA TYR A 130 -19.28 -0.30 28.09
C TYR A 130 -18.25 -1.15 28.83
N ASP A 131 -17.03 -0.65 28.87
CA ASP A 131 -16.06 -1.00 29.91
C ASP A 131 -15.77 0.23 30.78
N ASP A 132 -14.65 0.22 31.50
CA ASP A 132 -14.25 1.30 32.40
C ASP A 132 -13.85 2.60 31.67
N SER A 133 -13.42 2.52 30.39
CA SER A 133 -12.77 3.62 29.66
C SER A 133 -13.41 3.98 28.31
N PHE A 134 -14.20 3.07 27.74
CA PHE A 134 -14.74 3.15 26.39
C PHE A 134 -16.19 2.67 26.33
N ALA A 135 -16.93 3.31 25.43
CA ALA A 135 -18.21 2.81 24.97
C ALA A 135 -17.98 2.17 23.60
N TYR A 136 -18.65 1.04 23.38
CA TYR A 136 -18.54 0.23 22.20
C TYR A 136 -19.91 0.00 21.57
N LYS A 137 -19.90 -0.20 20.26
CA LYS A 137 -21.04 -0.76 19.51
C LYS A 137 -20.52 -1.38 18.22
N HIS A 138 -21.36 -2.18 17.59
CA HIS A 138 -21.10 -2.68 16.25
C HIS A 138 -22.22 -2.28 15.30
N VAL A 139 -21.86 -2.11 14.03
CA VAL A 139 -22.79 -1.86 12.94
C VAL A 139 -22.67 -3.02 11.96
N LYS A 140 -23.79 -3.61 11.56
CA LYS A 140 -23.81 -4.66 10.54
C LYS A 140 -24.32 -4.07 9.23
N LEU A 141 -23.48 -4.12 8.20
CA LEU A 141 -23.81 -3.68 6.86
C LEU A 141 -24.52 -4.79 6.07
N PRO A 142 -25.51 -4.45 5.24
CA PRO A 142 -26.04 -5.33 4.21
C PRO A 142 -24.93 -5.80 3.26
N LYS A 143 -25.06 -7.03 2.74
CA LYS A 143 -24.05 -7.64 1.85
C LYS A 143 -23.77 -6.82 0.58
N THR A 144 -24.79 -6.10 0.09
CA THR A 144 -24.72 -5.21 -1.08
C THR A 144 -23.78 -4.03 -0.81
N ILE A 145 -23.89 -3.41 0.36
CA ILE A 145 -23.03 -2.30 0.79
C ILE A 145 -21.64 -2.81 1.19
N SER A 146 -21.56 -3.96 1.87
CA SER A 146 -20.28 -4.47 2.41
C SER A 146 -19.25 -4.81 1.32
N ARG A 147 -19.69 -5.10 0.09
CA ARG A 147 -18.80 -5.32 -1.06
C ARG A 147 -17.95 -4.09 -1.39
N TRP A 148 -18.41 -2.89 -1.03
CA TRP A 148 -17.71 -1.63 -1.27
C TRP A 148 -16.70 -1.25 -0.17
N LEU A 149 -16.55 -2.09 0.85
CA LEU A 149 -15.54 -1.89 1.89
C LEU A 149 -14.12 -2.11 1.33
N PRO A 150 -13.14 -1.31 1.79
CA PRO A 150 -11.74 -1.61 1.51
C PRO A 150 -11.37 -2.95 2.15
N HIS A 151 -10.60 -3.76 1.43
CA HIS A 151 -10.25 -5.11 1.87
C HIS A 151 -9.36 -5.10 3.14
N PHE A 152 -8.58 -4.03 3.31
CA PHE A 152 -7.69 -3.83 4.44
C PHE A 152 -7.72 -2.36 4.86
N GLY A 153 -8.05 -2.09 6.12
CA GLY A 153 -7.99 -0.74 6.68
C GLY A 153 -9.08 -0.45 7.70
N LEU A 154 -8.73 0.39 8.68
CA LEU A 154 -9.73 1.07 9.51
C LEU A 154 -10.33 2.22 8.72
N LEU A 155 -11.59 2.54 9.02
CA LEU A 155 -12.33 3.58 8.32
C LEU A 155 -12.34 4.85 9.17
N SER A 156 -12.01 5.96 8.54
CA SER A 156 -12.21 7.31 9.06
C SER A 156 -13.70 7.68 9.09
N HIS A 157 -14.02 8.77 9.79
CA HIS A 157 -15.39 9.30 9.88
C HIS A 157 -16.06 9.46 8.52
N GLU A 158 -15.35 10.07 7.57
CA GLU A 158 -15.88 10.36 6.23
C GLU A 158 -16.11 9.08 5.42
N GLU A 159 -15.21 8.09 5.55
CA GLU A 159 -15.30 6.85 4.79
C GLU A 159 -16.50 6.00 5.21
N TRP A 160 -16.73 5.78 6.51
CA TRP A 160 -17.92 5.03 6.93
C TRP A 160 -19.21 5.83 6.72
N LYS A 161 -19.16 7.17 6.80
CA LYS A 161 -20.32 8.02 6.47
C LYS A 161 -20.67 7.91 4.98
N SER A 162 -19.67 7.81 4.11
CA SER A 162 -19.86 7.59 2.68
C SER A 162 -20.58 6.28 2.35
N LEU A 163 -20.53 5.29 3.26
CA LEU A 163 -21.21 3.99 3.13
C LEU A 163 -22.65 4.01 3.67
N GLY A 164 -23.13 5.17 4.12
CA GLY A 164 -24.47 5.33 4.69
C GLY A 164 -24.57 5.02 6.18
N VAL A 165 -23.45 4.76 6.87
CA VAL A 165 -23.44 4.62 8.33
C VAL A 165 -23.62 5.99 8.97
N GLU A 166 -24.64 6.14 9.81
CA GLU A 166 -24.95 7.39 10.50
C GLU A 166 -24.69 7.26 11.99
N GLN A 167 -23.71 8.02 12.50
CA GLN A 167 -23.38 8.10 13.92
C GLN A 167 -22.55 9.35 14.22
N GLU A 168 -22.34 9.60 15.51
CA GLU A 168 -21.53 10.72 16.00
C GLU A 168 -20.04 10.62 15.58
N PRO A 169 -19.35 11.75 15.34
CA PRO A 169 -17.96 11.77 14.87
C PRO A 169 -16.94 11.28 15.89
N GLN A 170 -17.28 11.22 17.18
CA GLN A 170 -16.38 10.72 18.23
C GLN A 170 -16.21 9.19 18.18
N TRP A 171 -17.00 8.47 17.37
CA TRP A 171 -16.86 7.04 17.16
C TRP A 171 -15.70 6.73 16.21
N LYS A 172 -14.79 5.87 16.66
CA LYS A 172 -13.63 5.41 15.90
C LYS A 172 -13.80 3.94 15.52
N HIS A 173 -13.67 3.61 14.24
CA HIS A 173 -13.55 2.21 13.78
C HIS A 173 -12.19 1.71 14.27
N TYR A 174 -12.17 0.76 15.22
CA TYR A 174 -10.92 0.42 15.92
C TYR A 174 -10.34 -0.93 15.55
N MET A 175 -11.15 -1.83 14.98
CA MET A 175 -10.73 -3.18 14.66
C MET A 175 -11.57 -3.74 13.51
N ILE A 176 -10.91 -4.46 12.60
CA ILE A 176 -11.56 -5.21 11.52
C ILE A 176 -11.91 -6.59 12.02
N HIS A 177 -13.16 -7.01 11.81
CA HIS A 177 -13.59 -8.35 12.15
C HIS A 177 -13.37 -9.29 10.95
N ALA A 178 -12.25 -10.03 10.95
CA ALA A 178 -11.84 -10.85 9.80
C ALA A 178 -12.87 -11.92 9.35
N PRO A 179 -13.57 -12.64 10.25
CA PRO A 179 -14.57 -13.63 9.84
C PRO A 179 -15.79 -13.01 9.16
N GLU A 180 -16.25 -11.85 9.64
CA GLU A 180 -17.41 -11.15 9.11
C GLU A 180 -17.09 -9.67 8.85
N PRO A 181 -16.47 -9.34 7.69
CA PRO A 181 -16.03 -7.96 7.37
C PRO A 181 -17.16 -6.93 7.28
N HIS A 182 -18.40 -7.39 7.09
CA HIS A 182 -19.58 -6.55 7.07
C HIS A 182 -19.98 -6.05 8.48
N ILE A 183 -19.30 -6.51 9.53
CA ILE A 183 -19.44 -6.00 10.90
C ILE A 183 -18.34 -4.98 11.18
N LEU A 184 -18.75 -3.73 11.35
CA LEU A 184 -17.87 -2.64 11.73
C LEU A 184 -17.88 -2.43 13.24
N LEU A 185 -16.71 -2.43 13.87
CA LEU A 185 -16.55 -2.31 15.32
C LEU A 185 -16.13 -0.89 15.71
N PHE A 186 -16.99 -0.19 16.45
CA PHE A 186 -16.74 1.18 16.86
C PHE A 186 -16.48 1.29 18.37
N ARG A 187 -15.57 2.19 18.73
CA ARG A 187 -15.36 2.63 20.11
C ARG A 187 -15.31 4.15 20.20
N ARG A 188 -15.71 4.71 21.32
CA ARG A 188 -15.45 6.11 21.68
C ARG A 188 -14.99 6.17 23.13
N GLU A 189 -14.21 7.19 23.46
CA GLU A 189 -13.86 7.46 24.86
C GLU A 189 -15.14 7.65 25.66
N PHE A 190 -15.20 6.94 26.77
CA PHE A 190 -16.30 7.02 27.72
C PHE A 190 -15.64 7.24 29.07
N LYS A 191 -15.81 8.44 29.64
CA LYS A 191 -15.26 8.76 30.96
C LYS A 191 -15.96 8.05 32.12
N GLY A 192 -16.64 6.95 31.81
CA GLY A 192 -17.07 5.95 32.76
C GLY A 192 -18.23 6.38 33.65
N ILE A 193 -18.95 5.37 34.10
CA ILE A 193 -20.00 5.36 35.13
C ILE A 193 -19.63 6.21 36.36
N GLU A 194 -18.34 6.39 36.64
CA GLU A 194 -17.84 7.21 37.74
C GLU A 194 -18.35 8.65 37.71
N GLU A 195 -18.42 9.29 36.53
CA GLU A 195 -18.99 10.64 36.42
C GLU A 195 -20.51 10.64 36.62
N GLN A 196 -21.20 9.57 36.21
CA GLN A 196 -22.62 9.38 36.49
C GLN A 196 -22.88 9.16 37.99
N LEU A 197 -22.08 8.33 38.66
CA LEU A 197 -22.14 8.10 40.11
C LEU A 197 -21.81 9.36 40.90
N LYS A 198 -20.76 10.10 40.52
CA LYS A 198 -20.42 11.40 41.12
C LYS A 198 -21.55 12.41 40.95
N ASN A 199 -22.20 12.42 39.78
CA ASN A 199 -23.35 13.29 39.53
C ASN A 199 -24.57 12.88 40.35
N GLU A 200 -24.86 11.59 40.50
CA GLU A 200 -25.93 11.08 41.36
C GLU A 200 -25.66 11.36 42.85
N GLU A 201 -24.45 11.13 43.35
CA GLU A 201 -24.06 11.47 44.72
C GLU A 201 -24.18 12.97 44.98
N LYS A 202 -23.74 13.80 44.03
CA LYS A 202 -23.88 15.25 44.13
C LYS A 202 -25.35 15.68 44.15
N GLN A 203 -26.20 15.05 43.34
CA GLN A 203 -27.64 15.28 43.34
C GLN A 203 -28.30 14.84 44.65
N GLU A 204 -27.94 13.67 45.18
CA GLU A 204 -28.48 13.19 46.45
C GLU A 204 -28.02 14.05 47.62
N ARG A 205 -26.77 14.52 47.62
CA ARG A 205 -26.27 15.49 48.60
C ARG A 205 -27.04 16.81 48.54
N MET A 206 -27.38 17.29 47.35
CA MET A 206 -28.25 18.47 47.18
C MET A 206 -29.68 18.21 47.69
N ARG A 207 -30.26 17.05 47.37
CA ARG A 207 -31.59 16.65 47.87
C ARG A 207 -31.62 16.55 49.39
N ARG A 208 -30.58 15.95 50.00
CA ARG A 208 -30.41 15.87 51.45
C ARG A 208 -30.32 17.25 52.08
N ARG A 209 -29.50 18.16 51.54
CA ARG A 209 -29.42 19.55 52.02
C ARG A 209 -30.77 20.27 51.94
N LYS A 210 -31.54 20.08 50.87
CA LYS A 210 -32.91 20.64 50.75
C LYS A 210 -33.87 20.07 51.81
N ARG A 211 -33.83 18.76 52.08
CA ARG A 211 -34.62 18.12 53.14
C ARG A 211 -34.24 18.65 54.52
N GLU A 212 -32.94 18.83 54.78
CA GLU A 212 -32.43 19.39 56.03
C GLU A 212 -32.81 20.87 56.20
N GLN A 213 -32.77 21.67 55.14
CA GLN A 213 -33.21 23.07 55.18
C GLN A 213 -34.72 23.20 55.42
N GLY A 214 -35.56 22.44 54.70
CA GLY A 214 -37.00 22.42 54.96
C GLY A 214 -37.34 21.96 56.37
N GLY A 215 -36.65 20.93 56.89
CA GLY A 215 -36.82 20.48 58.27
C GLY A 215 -36.34 21.48 59.32
N ASN A 216 -35.35 22.33 59.02
CA ASN A 216 -34.89 23.38 59.91
C ASN A 216 -35.83 24.59 59.92
N GLU A 217 -36.45 24.92 58.79
CA GLU A 217 -37.47 25.96 58.69
C GLU A 217 -38.73 25.58 59.48
N ASP A 218 -39.20 24.34 59.39
CA ASP A 218 -40.34 23.85 60.17
C ASP A 218 -40.06 23.82 61.67
N LYS A 219 -38.86 23.40 62.09
CA LYS A 219 -38.43 23.48 63.49
C LYS A 219 -38.36 24.92 63.99
N ASN A 220 -37.81 25.84 63.18
CA ASN A 220 -37.72 27.25 63.53
C ASN A 220 -39.12 27.88 63.64
N ARG A 221 -40.03 27.54 62.72
CA ARG A 221 -41.43 27.97 62.76
C ARG A 221 -42.16 27.46 64.01
N ASN A 222 -41.99 26.19 64.36
CA ASN A 222 -42.58 25.62 65.58
C ASN A 222 -42.01 26.25 66.86
N MET A 223 -40.70 26.53 66.89
CA MET A 223 -40.06 27.21 68.01
C MET A 223 -40.59 28.65 68.19
N VAL A 224 -40.82 29.39 67.11
CA VAL A 224 -41.42 30.73 67.16
C VAL A 224 -42.86 30.68 67.68
N VAL A 225 -43.66 29.70 67.24
CA VAL A 225 -45.04 29.49 67.74
C VAL A 225 -45.03 29.16 69.23
N ALA A 226 -44.16 28.25 69.68
CA ALA A 226 -44.04 27.87 71.09
C ALA A 226 -43.59 29.04 71.98
N ASN A 227 -42.64 29.84 71.53
CA ASN A 227 -42.17 31.03 72.25
C ASN A 227 -43.27 32.11 72.35
N ASN A 228 -44.06 32.31 71.29
CA ASN A 228 -45.18 33.25 71.29
C ASN A 228 -46.32 32.78 72.22
N ALA A 229 -46.64 31.48 72.23
CA ALA A 229 -47.62 30.91 73.14
C ALA A 229 -47.19 31.05 74.62
N THR A 230 -45.91 30.83 74.91
CA THR A 230 -45.35 30.99 76.26
C THR A 230 -45.38 32.45 76.72
N ARG A 231 -45.12 33.40 75.80
CA ARG A 231 -45.17 34.84 76.07
C ARG A 231 -46.61 35.34 76.29
N ALA A 232 -47.59 34.75 75.62
CA ALA A 232 -49.01 35.02 75.83
C ALA A 232 -49.50 34.51 77.20
N ALA A 233 -49.11 33.29 77.60
CA ALA A 233 -49.45 32.73 78.91
C ALA A 233 -48.85 33.53 80.08
N LYS A 234 -47.68 34.15 79.89
CA LYS A 234 -47.02 34.98 80.90
C LYS A 234 -47.66 36.38 81.08
N ARG A 235 -48.49 36.82 80.13
CA ARG A 235 -49.25 38.09 80.19
C ARG A 235 -50.63 37.96 80.84
N GLN A 236 -51.08 36.72 81.11
CA GLN A 236 -52.41 36.43 81.70
C GLN A 236 -52.35 35.97 83.16
N LYS A 237 -51.18 36.05 83.82
CA LYS A 237 -51.14 35.89 85.28
C LYS A 237 -51.42 37.25 85.94
N PRO A 238 -52.35 37.29 86.92
CA PRO A 238 -52.89 38.51 87.51
C PRO A 238 -51.84 39.34 88.25
#